data_AF-A0A3P7DJ21-F1
#
_entry.id   AF-A0A3P7DJ21-F1
#
_cell.length_a   1.000
_cell.length_b   1.000
_cell.length_c   1.000
_cell.angle_alpha   90.00
_cell.angle_beta   90.00
_cell.angle_gamma   90.00
#
_symmetry.space_group_name_H-M   'P 1'
#
loop_
_entity.id
_entity.type
_entity.pdbx_description
1 polymer ?
#
loop_
_entity_poly.entity_id
_entity_poly.type
_entity_poly.pdbx_seq_one_letter_code
_entity_poly.pdbx_strand_id
1 'polypeptide(L)'
;MLLEKDSRILTIAMEALMQDFEPRDAIPFMCSEEIFTDDQQEVILSMTRRALRVVEFIRQYRKSANALDPLIAYFEKYGQKHLANLLSKNYIPEERSLLTPAALEDRLFREGNVPRLPFYRVLRVNLLEKLKSLLVNLSSQDQFWLVVHGFPGCGKTFLAATVFHSHPILLSRYYEHVIWVEDGRTNINQLPEVFSNFLFLATDALVLTGKETPIQFLPLAKTALREKPNTLVVLNDIYLQESVRWFDQLNCRILATSRNLEVFQVSSSNPIFFEVDPPGFSLTETEDLFQQIRSSTTMTSSSYNDHLFHIHKKTMGLPALLGIVRQQACDSNNEYIFGFFYNLRCLLDYYAVTTISNFTYYKYKNMVDAIMESYKTLNKRQKIIMETFIIFGYNQWVPLELISLCIPFDICGNQNIFYIALQELEPLVKSSLLDKRIADLDGKVDNDMPLMYDFHINRIMYSFLCVTVNHQAIEDRLRLFIRPNVSSFLLGNRRMDSNFMQRIHSYIGLRPYLFQKIVYEECNSQNGLTGQYAENDLHSWSSNCYVNESDNGLIMRKESNNVTKNWTDSCIFM
;
A
#
# COMPACT_ATOMS: atom_id res chain seq x y z
N MET A 1 -20.58 -4.01 31.48
CA MET A 1 -20.36 -3.78 30.04
C MET A 1 -20.40 -5.11 29.31
N LEU A 2 -21.17 -5.14 28.23
CA LEU A 2 -21.52 -6.38 27.55
C LEU A 2 -20.35 -6.92 26.74
N LEU A 3 -20.17 -8.24 26.73
CA LEU A 3 -19.14 -8.88 25.91
C LEU A 3 -19.38 -8.64 24.42
N GLU A 4 -18.33 -8.71 23.60
CA GLU A 4 -18.45 -8.46 22.16
C GLU A 4 -19.37 -9.48 21.47
N LYS A 5 -19.24 -10.77 21.82
CA LYS A 5 -20.10 -11.84 21.32
C LYS A 5 -21.58 -11.50 21.53
N ASP A 6 -21.92 -11.06 22.73
CA ASP A 6 -23.28 -10.71 23.13
C ASP A 6 -23.77 -9.43 22.43
N SER A 7 -22.89 -8.44 22.30
CA SER A 7 -23.18 -7.21 21.57
C SER A 7 -23.48 -7.47 20.09
N ARG A 8 -22.76 -8.42 19.47
CA ARG A 8 -23.00 -8.89 18.10
C ARG A 8 -24.37 -9.55 17.97
N ILE A 9 -24.73 -10.43 18.91
CA ILE A 9 -26.06 -11.07 18.94
C ILE A 9 -27.17 -10.01 18.99
N LEU A 10 -27.01 -8.97 19.82
CA LEU A 10 -27.97 -7.85 19.86
C LEU A 10 -28.07 -7.10 18.54
N THR A 11 -26.96 -6.85 17.85
CA THR A 11 -27.00 -6.20 16.52
C THR A 11 -27.80 -7.03 15.52
N ILE A 12 -27.64 -8.34 15.56
CA ILE A 12 -28.36 -9.25 14.64
C ILE A 12 -29.84 -9.31 14.99
N ALA A 13 -30.17 -9.37 16.28
CA ALA A 13 -31.54 -9.38 16.77
C ALA A 13 -32.25 -8.02 16.61
N MET A 14 -31.52 -6.96 16.22
CA MET A 14 -32.04 -5.60 16.17
C MET A 14 -33.28 -5.47 15.29
N GLU A 15 -33.34 -6.15 14.15
CA GLU A 15 -34.52 -6.10 13.28
C GLU A 15 -35.78 -6.66 13.98
N ALA A 16 -35.65 -7.83 14.63
CA ALA A 16 -36.75 -8.44 15.38
C ALA A 16 -37.14 -7.59 16.61
N LEU A 17 -36.15 -7.03 17.31
CA LEU A 17 -36.39 -6.12 18.44
C LEU A 17 -37.14 -4.87 17.97
N MET A 18 -36.76 -4.28 16.84
CA MET A 18 -37.45 -3.11 16.29
C MET A 18 -38.90 -3.42 15.88
N GLN A 19 -39.20 -4.66 15.50
CA GLN A 19 -40.56 -5.09 15.16
C GLN A 19 -41.41 -5.35 16.40
N ASP A 20 -40.91 -6.08 17.39
CA ASP A 20 -41.76 -6.68 18.44
C ASP A 20 -41.53 -6.16 19.86
N PHE A 21 -40.44 -5.41 20.11
CA PHE A 21 -40.07 -4.96 21.45
C PHE A 21 -40.66 -3.58 21.79
N GLU A 22 -41.19 -3.43 23.01
CA GLU A 22 -41.53 -2.14 23.63
C GLU A 22 -40.66 -1.92 24.88
N PRO A 23 -39.68 -1.00 24.83
CA PRO A 23 -38.76 -0.75 25.94
C PRO A 23 -39.42 -0.25 27.22
N ARG A 24 -40.55 0.46 27.15
CA ARG A 24 -41.24 1.00 28.34
C ARG A 24 -41.61 -0.09 29.34
N ASP A 25 -42.01 -1.25 28.84
CA ASP A 25 -42.45 -2.37 29.67
C ASP A 25 -41.25 -3.09 30.33
N ALA A 26 -40.07 -2.99 29.72
CA ALA A 26 -38.85 -3.63 30.19
C ALA A 26 -38.08 -2.82 31.23
N ILE A 27 -38.19 -1.49 31.21
CA ILE A 27 -37.44 -0.61 32.11
C ILE A 27 -37.59 -0.99 33.59
N PRO A 28 -38.81 -1.20 34.14
CA PRO A 28 -38.96 -1.56 35.56
C PRO A 28 -38.20 -2.84 35.93
N PHE A 29 -38.17 -3.82 35.02
CA PHE A 29 -37.43 -5.05 35.20
C PHE A 29 -35.91 -4.82 35.14
N MET A 30 -35.43 -4.02 34.19
CA MET A 30 -34.00 -3.70 34.08
C MET A 30 -33.48 -2.88 35.26
N CYS A 31 -34.31 -1.99 35.82
CA CYS A 31 -33.97 -1.26 37.04
C CYS A 31 -33.96 -2.18 38.27
N SER A 32 -34.87 -3.16 38.36
CA SER A 32 -34.85 -4.14 39.47
C SER A 32 -33.62 -5.04 39.46
N GLU A 33 -33.04 -5.29 38.28
CA GLU A 33 -31.77 -6.02 38.11
C GLU A 33 -30.53 -5.12 38.22
N GLU A 34 -30.70 -3.85 38.63
CA GLU A 34 -29.62 -2.85 38.78
C GLU A 34 -28.81 -2.58 37.50
N ILE A 35 -29.40 -2.86 36.33
CA ILE A 35 -28.73 -2.63 35.03
C ILE A 35 -28.89 -1.17 34.60
N PHE A 36 -30.07 -0.59 34.81
CA PHE A 36 -30.35 0.79 34.43
C PHE A 36 -30.42 1.72 35.63
N THR A 37 -29.90 2.93 35.43
CA THR A 37 -30.07 4.05 36.37
C THR A 37 -31.29 4.89 36.01
N ASP A 38 -31.76 5.70 36.97
CA ASP A 38 -32.90 6.60 36.77
C ASP A 38 -32.68 7.56 35.58
N ASP A 39 -31.47 8.08 35.41
CA ASP A 39 -31.11 8.95 34.28
C ASP A 39 -31.26 8.22 32.92
N GLN A 40 -30.83 6.96 32.84
CA GLN A 40 -30.94 6.15 31.62
C GLN A 40 -32.41 5.86 31.29
N GLN A 41 -33.21 5.57 32.32
CA GLN A 41 -34.65 5.39 32.20
C GLN A 41 -35.31 6.67 31.65
N GLU A 42 -35.01 7.85 32.21
CA GLU A 42 -35.62 9.11 31.79
C GLU A 42 -35.32 9.40 30.31
N VAL A 43 -34.08 9.19 29.88
CA VAL A 43 -33.68 9.36 28.47
C VAL A 43 -34.48 8.44 27.56
N ILE A 44 -34.62 7.16 27.89
CA ILE A 44 -35.40 6.21 27.06
C ILE A 44 -36.88 6.59 27.05
N LEU A 45 -37.46 6.94 28.20
CA LEU A 45 -38.89 7.28 28.31
C LEU A 45 -39.25 8.59 27.59
N SER A 46 -38.32 9.54 27.53
CA SER A 46 -38.49 10.82 26.84
C SER A 46 -38.65 10.68 25.32
N MET A 47 -38.18 9.56 24.74
CA MET A 47 -38.25 9.33 23.30
C MET A 47 -39.68 8.99 22.85
N THR A 48 -40.18 9.77 21.89
CA THR A 48 -41.57 9.68 21.42
C THR A 48 -41.85 8.43 20.58
N ARG A 49 -40.95 8.09 19.66
CA ARG A 49 -41.11 6.95 18.73
C ARG A 49 -40.56 5.65 19.35
N ARG A 50 -41.31 4.55 19.22
CA ARG A 50 -40.89 3.21 19.69
C ARG A 50 -39.53 2.79 19.13
N ALA A 51 -39.33 3.00 17.83
CA ALA A 51 -38.05 2.74 17.15
C ALA A 51 -36.86 3.42 17.84
N LEU A 52 -36.99 4.70 18.20
CA LEU A 52 -35.93 5.44 18.90
C LEU A 52 -35.73 4.92 20.33
N ARG A 53 -36.81 4.55 21.02
CA ARG A 53 -36.72 3.90 22.34
C ARG A 53 -35.93 2.60 22.27
N VAL A 54 -36.18 1.76 21.26
CA VAL A 54 -35.49 0.46 21.11
C VAL A 54 -34.01 0.68 20.87
N VAL A 55 -33.65 1.57 19.94
CA VAL A 55 -32.25 1.92 19.67
C VAL A 55 -31.55 2.42 20.94
N GLU A 56 -32.18 3.36 21.66
CA GLU A 56 -31.60 3.93 22.87
C GLU A 56 -31.50 2.91 24.01
N PHE A 57 -32.53 2.07 24.20
CA PHE A 57 -32.50 0.98 25.17
C PHE A 57 -31.32 0.05 24.93
N ILE A 58 -31.12 -0.40 23.69
CA ILE A 58 -30.02 -1.31 23.35
C ILE A 58 -28.65 -0.63 23.53
N ARG A 59 -28.55 0.66 23.17
CA ARG A 59 -27.33 1.44 23.39
C ARG A 59 -26.97 1.53 24.86
N GLN A 60 -27.93 1.80 25.74
CA GLN A 60 -27.71 1.84 27.19
C GLN A 60 -27.41 0.44 27.74
N TYR A 61 -28.12 -0.58 27.27
CA TYR A 61 -27.91 -1.96 27.70
C TYR A 61 -26.49 -2.45 27.42
N ARG A 62 -25.93 -2.15 26.24
CA ARG A 62 -24.52 -2.48 25.92
C ARG A 62 -23.52 -1.86 26.90
N LYS A 63 -23.81 -0.65 27.38
CA LYS A 63 -22.94 0.08 28.32
C LYS A 63 -23.01 -0.54 29.72
N SER A 64 -24.23 -0.76 30.21
CA SER A 64 -24.44 -1.14 31.61
C SER A 64 -24.38 -2.64 31.85
N ALA A 65 -25.04 -3.46 31.02
CA ALA A 65 -25.19 -4.90 31.26
C ALA A 65 -23.85 -5.66 31.15
N ASN A 66 -23.74 -6.82 31.78
CA ASN A 66 -22.55 -7.69 31.69
C ASN A 66 -22.78 -8.96 30.84
N ALA A 67 -24.04 -9.36 30.69
CA ALA A 67 -24.46 -10.55 29.95
C ALA A 67 -25.87 -10.33 29.37
N LEU A 68 -26.29 -11.18 28.42
CA LEU A 68 -27.65 -11.14 27.86
C LEU A 68 -28.72 -11.79 28.75
N ASP A 69 -28.33 -12.59 29.74
CA ASP A 69 -29.25 -13.40 30.55
C ASP A 69 -30.41 -12.60 31.15
N PRO A 70 -30.23 -11.38 31.70
CA PRO A 70 -31.34 -10.60 32.23
C PRO A 70 -32.37 -10.20 31.16
N LEU A 71 -31.91 -9.88 29.94
CA LEU A 71 -32.79 -9.53 28.84
C LEU A 71 -33.52 -10.76 28.28
N ILE A 72 -32.85 -11.92 28.25
CA ILE A 72 -33.47 -13.20 27.89
C ILE A 72 -34.55 -13.57 28.92
N ALA A 73 -34.23 -13.50 30.21
CA ALA A 73 -35.17 -13.79 31.30
C ALA A 73 -36.40 -12.88 31.27
N TYR A 74 -36.22 -11.59 30.94
CA TYR A 74 -37.33 -10.68 30.69
C TYR A 74 -38.24 -11.21 29.56
N PHE A 75 -37.69 -11.52 28.39
CA PHE A 75 -38.49 -11.98 27.26
C PHE A 75 -39.21 -13.31 27.53
N GLU A 76 -38.60 -14.22 28.28
CA GLU A 76 -39.24 -15.46 28.72
C GLU A 76 -40.42 -15.20 29.67
N LYS A 77 -40.23 -14.32 30.66
CA LYS A 77 -41.24 -14.00 31.69
C LYS A 77 -42.44 -13.26 31.12
N TYR A 78 -42.22 -12.33 30.19
CA TYR A 78 -43.26 -11.49 29.61
C TYR A 78 -43.81 -12.03 28.27
N GLY A 79 -43.54 -13.30 27.95
CA GLY A 79 -44.22 -14.04 26.88
C GLY A 79 -43.67 -13.82 25.46
N GLN A 80 -42.55 -13.13 25.30
CA GLN A 80 -41.87 -12.92 24.01
C GLN A 80 -40.78 -13.98 23.76
N LYS A 81 -41.16 -15.26 23.84
CA LYS A 81 -40.21 -16.39 23.79
C LYS A 81 -39.41 -16.47 22.49
N HIS A 82 -39.90 -15.93 21.37
CA HIS A 82 -39.17 -15.92 20.11
C HIS A 82 -37.93 -15.00 20.17
N LEU A 83 -38.02 -13.86 20.84
CA LEU A 83 -36.88 -12.97 21.07
C LEU A 83 -35.89 -13.58 22.05
N ALA A 84 -36.37 -14.21 23.14
CA ALA A 84 -35.51 -14.96 24.05
C ALA A 84 -34.72 -16.06 23.31
N ASN A 85 -35.41 -16.87 22.50
CA ASN A 85 -34.78 -17.90 21.69
C ASN A 85 -33.76 -17.31 20.71
N LEU A 86 -34.07 -16.18 20.06
CA LEU A 86 -33.16 -15.52 19.13
C LEU A 86 -31.87 -15.05 19.82
N LEU A 87 -31.98 -14.50 21.02
CA LEU A 87 -30.84 -14.01 21.81
C LEU A 87 -30.04 -15.15 22.46
N SER A 88 -30.67 -16.28 22.78
CA SER A 88 -30.01 -17.45 23.37
C SER A 88 -29.19 -18.28 22.39
N LYS A 89 -29.40 -18.12 21.08
CA LYS A 89 -28.70 -18.90 20.05
C LYS A 89 -27.25 -18.45 19.93
N ASN A 90 -26.35 -19.43 19.79
CA ASN A 90 -24.99 -19.15 19.35
C ASN A 90 -25.02 -18.62 17.93
N TYR A 91 -24.25 -17.56 17.69
CA TYR A 91 -24.15 -16.94 16.38
C TYR A 91 -23.43 -17.86 15.38
N ILE A 92 -24.11 -18.18 14.27
CA ILE A 92 -23.55 -18.94 13.13
C ILE A 92 -23.64 -18.04 11.89
N PRO A 93 -22.50 -17.56 11.34
CA PRO A 93 -22.50 -16.64 10.20
C PRO A 93 -23.25 -17.17 8.98
N GLU A 94 -23.17 -18.48 8.71
CA GLU A 94 -23.69 -19.14 7.52
C GLU A 94 -25.22 -19.12 7.46
N GLU A 95 -25.89 -19.08 8.61
CA GLU A 95 -27.35 -19.06 8.70
C GLU A 95 -27.94 -17.69 8.35
N ARG A 96 -27.13 -16.63 8.34
CA ARG A 96 -27.61 -15.28 8.07
C ARG A 96 -27.83 -15.03 6.58
N SER A 97 -28.95 -14.41 6.27
CA SER A 97 -29.27 -13.93 4.92
C SER A 97 -28.26 -12.87 4.47
N LEU A 98 -28.09 -12.77 3.15
CA LEU A 98 -27.29 -11.70 2.57
C LEU A 98 -28.07 -10.39 2.64
N LEU A 99 -27.34 -9.28 2.81
CA LEU A 99 -27.93 -7.96 2.74
C LEU A 99 -28.53 -7.72 1.35
N THR A 100 -29.59 -6.93 1.30
CA THR A 100 -30.11 -6.43 0.03
C THR A 100 -29.06 -5.52 -0.64
N PRO A 101 -29.07 -5.37 -1.97
CA PRO A 101 -28.12 -4.51 -2.67
C PRO A 101 -28.09 -3.08 -2.12
N ALA A 102 -29.27 -2.50 -1.81
CA ALA A 102 -29.37 -1.16 -1.23
C ALA A 102 -28.73 -1.07 0.17
N ALA A 103 -28.98 -2.04 1.04
CA ALA A 103 -28.38 -2.08 2.37
C ALA A 103 -26.85 -2.29 2.31
N LEU A 104 -26.37 -3.06 1.33
CA LEU A 104 -24.94 -3.22 1.08
C LEU A 104 -24.30 -1.92 0.60
N GLU A 105 -24.95 -1.18 -0.30
CA GLU A 105 -24.47 0.13 -0.77
C GLU A 105 -24.41 1.15 0.37
N ASP A 106 -25.43 1.20 1.23
CA ASP A 106 -25.42 2.05 2.42
C ASP A 106 -24.25 1.68 3.34
N ARG A 107 -24.05 0.39 3.62
CA ARG A 107 -22.95 -0.10 4.47
C ARG A 107 -21.57 0.20 3.90
N LEU A 108 -21.40 0.05 2.58
CA LEU A 108 -20.13 0.33 1.89
C LEU A 108 -19.84 1.83 1.83
N PHE A 109 -20.76 2.61 1.28
CA PHE A 109 -20.48 3.99 0.87
C PHE A 109 -20.90 5.02 1.91
N ARG A 110 -22.09 4.87 2.48
CA ARG A 110 -22.69 5.88 3.36
C ARG A 110 -22.19 5.75 4.79
N GLU A 111 -22.15 4.53 5.31
CA GLU A 111 -21.67 4.23 6.66
C GLU A 111 -20.16 4.03 6.70
N GLY A 112 -19.64 3.28 5.73
CA GLY A 112 -18.26 2.82 5.78
C GLY A 112 -17.24 3.63 5.00
N ASN A 113 -17.66 4.60 4.17
CA ASN A 113 -16.77 5.44 3.36
C ASN A 113 -15.80 4.63 2.45
N VAL A 114 -16.17 3.40 2.06
CA VAL A 114 -15.35 2.54 1.21
C VAL A 114 -15.28 3.14 -0.20
N PRO A 115 -14.08 3.28 -0.80
CA PRO A 115 -13.96 3.89 -2.12
C PRO A 115 -14.67 3.07 -3.20
N ARG A 116 -15.26 3.78 -4.16
CA ARG A 116 -15.78 3.18 -5.39
C ARG A 116 -14.63 2.68 -6.26
N LEU A 117 -14.87 1.59 -6.96
CA LEU A 117 -13.88 1.00 -7.85
C LEU A 117 -13.85 1.74 -9.21
N PRO A 118 -12.66 1.90 -9.83
CA PRO A 118 -12.56 2.38 -11.20
C PRO A 118 -13.37 1.51 -12.16
N PHE A 119 -13.88 2.15 -13.22
CA PHE A 119 -14.63 1.44 -14.26
C PHE A 119 -13.76 0.42 -15.00
N TYR A 120 -12.46 0.71 -15.17
CA TYR A 120 -11.51 -0.17 -15.85
C TYR A 120 -10.88 -1.24 -14.95
N ARG A 121 -11.66 -1.78 -14.02
CA ARG A 121 -11.16 -2.75 -13.03
C ARG A 121 -10.79 -4.09 -13.66
N VAL A 122 -9.71 -4.67 -13.16
CA VAL A 122 -9.32 -6.08 -13.39
C VAL A 122 -9.26 -6.78 -12.05
N LEU A 123 -9.94 -7.92 -11.95
CA LEU A 123 -10.06 -8.66 -10.70
C LEU A 123 -8.95 -9.71 -10.58
N ARG A 124 -8.07 -9.54 -9.59
CA ARG A 124 -7.03 -10.53 -9.25
C ARG A 124 -7.64 -11.63 -8.38
N VAL A 125 -8.41 -12.53 -8.99
CA VAL A 125 -9.28 -13.51 -8.30
C VAL A 125 -8.54 -14.32 -7.22
N ASN A 126 -7.33 -14.80 -7.52
CA ASN A 126 -6.54 -15.59 -6.58
C ASN A 126 -6.17 -14.81 -5.31
N LEU A 127 -5.79 -13.54 -5.42
CA LEU A 127 -5.49 -12.70 -4.26
C LEU A 127 -6.77 -12.33 -3.50
N LEU A 128 -7.87 -12.07 -4.22
CA LEU A 128 -9.15 -11.75 -3.61
C LEU A 128 -9.69 -12.91 -2.77
N GLU A 129 -9.64 -14.14 -3.29
CA GLU A 129 -10.09 -15.33 -2.54
C GLU A 129 -9.21 -15.59 -1.32
N LYS A 130 -7.88 -15.45 -1.45
CA LYS A 130 -6.97 -15.56 -0.31
C LYS A 130 -7.29 -14.51 0.75
N LEU A 131 -7.41 -13.23 0.38
CA LEU A 131 -7.70 -12.15 1.31
C LEU A 131 -9.07 -12.33 2.00
N LYS A 132 -10.09 -12.71 1.23
CA LYS A 132 -11.43 -13.06 1.75
C LYS A 132 -11.35 -14.20 2.76
N SER A 133 -10.68 -15.30 2.42
CA SER A 133 -10.56 -16.45 3.33
C SER A 133 -9.89 -16.06 4.66
N LEU A 134 -8.87 -15.20 4.58
CA LEU A 134 -8.15 -14.71 5.74
C LEU A 134 -9.05 -13.78 6.59
N LEU A 135 -9.79 -12.87 5.97
CA LEU A 135 -10.78 -12.03 6.65
C LEU A 135 -11.91 -12.85 7.30
N VAL A 136 -12.36 -13.94 6.68
CA VAL A 136 -13.33 -14.86 7.28
C VAL A 136 -12.73 -15.53 8.52
N ASN A 137 -11.52 -16.07 8.41
CA ASN A 137 -10.84 -16.76 9.52
C ASN A 137 -10.58 -15.84 10.72
N LEU A 138 -10.29 -14.56 10.48
CA LEU A 138 -10.04 -13.58 11.53
C LEU A 138 -11.31 -12.98 12.14
N SER A 139 -12.48 -13.18 11.52
CA SER A 139 -13.75 -12.58 11.98
C SER A 139 -14.19 -13.01 13.39
N SER A 140 -13.67 -14.14 13.89
CA SER A 140 -13.94 -14.63 15.25
C SER A 140 -13.04 -14.00 16.31
N GLN A 141 -11.97 -13.31 15.91
CA GLN A 141 -11.07 -12.63 16.84
C GLN A 141 -11.62 -11.25 17.19
N ASP A 142 -11.45 -10.81 18.44
CA ASP A 142 -11.93 -9.51 18.91
C ASP A 142 -11.05 -8.35 18.40
N GLN A 143 -9.75 -8.62 18.22
CA GLN A 143 -8.77 -7.66 17.74
C GLN A 143 -7.71 -8.36 16.87
N PHE A 144 -7.29 -7.70 15.80
CA PHE A 144 -6.17 -8.14 14.96
C PHE A 144 -5.67 -7.00 14.07
N TRP A 145 -4.44 -7.13 13.59
CA TRP A 145 -3.92 -6.37 12.46
C TRP A 145 -3.72 -7.30 11.27
N LEU A 146 -4.36 -6.99 10.16
CA LEU A 146 -4.12 -7.58 8.86
C LEU A 146 -3.52 -6.52 7.95
N VAL A 147 -2.25 -6.68 7.56
CA VAL A 147 -1.50 -5.68 6.80
C VAL A 147 -1.30 -6.16 5.37
N VAL A 148 -2.01 -5.56 4.43
CA VAL A 148 -1.80 -5.74 2.99
C VAL A 148 -0.62 -4.88 2.56
N HIS A 149 0.47 -5.52 2.15
CA HIS A 149 1.72 -4.84 1.79
C HIS A 149 2.24 -5.23 0.40
N GLY A 150 3.21 -4.47 -0.08
CA GLY A 150 3.84 -4.68 -1.39
C GLY A 150 4.25 -3.36 -2.06
N PHE A 151 4.81 -3.48 -3.26
CA PHE A 151 5.38 -2.37 -4.03
C PHE A 151 4.41 -1.18 -4.22
N PRO A 152 4.87 0.08 -4.27
CA PRO A 152 4.01 1.21 -4.62
C PRO A 152 3.28 0.97 -5.95
N GLY A 153 1.97 1.22 -6.00
CA GLY A 153 1.19 1.04 -7.24
C GLY A 153 0.80 -0.41 -7.60
N CYS A 154 1.12 -1.42 -6.78
CA CYS A 154 0.73 -2.82 -7.01
C CYS A 154 -0.77 -3.13 -6.80
N GLY A 155 -1.55 -2.13 -6.35
CA GLY A 155 -3.00 -2.26 -6.18
C GLY A 155 -3.47 -2.67 -4.79
N LYS A 156 -2.69 -2.47 -3.72
CA LYS A 156 -3.09 -2.77 -2.32
C LYS A 156 -4.44 -2.18 -1.93
N THR A 157 -4.58 -0.86 -2.10
CA THR A 157 -5.82 -0.11 -1.83
C THR A 157 -6.99 -0.64 -2.64
N PHE A 158 -6.75 -0.90 -3.93
CA PHE A 158 -7.75 -1.46 -4.83
C PHE A 158 -8.17 -2.87 -4.39
N LEU A 159 -7.23 -3.73 -4.00
CA LEU A 159 -7.48 -5.08 -3.51
C LEU A 159 -8.31 -5.06 -2.23
N ALA A 160 -7.91 -4.23 -1.25
CA ALA A 160 -8.60 -4.06 0.02
C ALA A 160 -10.03 -3.53 -0.16
N ALA A 161 -10.28 -2.60 -1.08
CA ALA A 161 -11.64 -2.16 -1.38
C ALA A 161 -12.43 -3.25 -2.12
N THR A 162 -11.82 -3.84 -3.14
CA THR A 162 -12.48 -4.80 -4.05
C THR A 162 -12.97 -6.05 -3.32
N VAL A 163 -12.28 -6.50 -2.26
CA VAL A 163 -12.72 -7.68 -1.51
C VAL A 163 -14.14 -7.51 -0.95
N PHE A 164 -14.52 -6.31 -0.51
CA PHE A 164 -15.85 -6.02 0.00
C PHE A 164 -16.91 -5.92 -1.10
N HIS A 165 -16.54 -5.35 -2.26
CA HIS A 165 -17.42 -5.27 -3.44
C HIS A 165 -17.70 -6.65 -4.05
N SER A 166 -16.66 -7.49 -4.17
CA SER A 166 -16.75 -8.82 -4.78
C SER A 166 -17.32 -9.88 -3.83
N HIS A 167 -17.20 -9.69 -2.51
CA HIS A 167 -17.69 -10.62 -1.51
C HIS A 167 -18.64 -9.96 -0.50
N PRO A 168 -19.90 -9.68 -0.90
CA PRO A 168 -20.93 -9.13 -0.01
C PRO A 168 -21.14 -9.94 1.28
N ILE A 169 -20.79 -11.23 1.26
CA ILE A 169 -20.84 -12.11 2.43
C ILE A 169 -20.03 -11.57 3.61
N LEU A 170 -18.92 -10.86 3.36
CA LEU A 170 -18.06 -10.31 4.41
C LEU A 170 -18.83 -9.28 5.25
N LEU A 171 -19.55 -8.38 4.59
CA LEU A 171 -20.33 -7.35 5.26
C LEU A 171 -21.73 -7.81 5.66
N SER A 172 -22.22 -8.91 5.09
CA SER A 172 -23.53 -9.47 5.46
C SER A 172 -23.43 -10.38 6.68
N ARG A 173 -22.34 -11.12 6.81
CA ARG A 173 -22.19 -12.18 7.81
C ARG A 173 -21.04 -11.87 8.76
N TYR A 174 -19.86 -11.58 8.26
CA TYR A 174 -18.67 -11.61 9.09
C TYR A 174 -18.39 -10.32 9.85
N TYR A 175 -18.73 -9.16 9.28
CA TYR A 175 -18.49 -7.83 9.84
C TYR A 175 -19.77 -7.00 9.74
N GLU A 176 -20.21 -6.42 10.87
CA GLU A 176 -21.45 -5.61 10.87
C GLU A 176 -21.21 -4.22 10.29
N HIS A 177 -20.02 -3.68 10.53
CA HIS A 177 -19.62 -2.37 10.06
C HIS A 177 -18.22 -2.45 9.46
N VAL A 178 -17.99 -1.63 8.45
CA VAL A 178 -16.65 -1.34 7.92
C VAL A 178 -16.46 0.17 8.04
N ILE A 179 -15.29 0.64 8.46
CA ILE A 179 -14.97 2.07 8.53
C ILE A 179 -13.67 2.29 7.78
N TRP A 180 -13.72 2.96 6.65
CA TRP A 180 -12.58 3.25 5.81
C TRP A 180 -11.99 4.63 6.10
N VAL A 181 -10.72 4.65 6.51
CA VAL A 181 -9.97 5.86 6.84
C VAL A 181 -8.77 5.99 5.90
N GLU A 182 -8.65 7.15 5.29
CA GLU A 182 -7.46 7.55 4.54
C GLU A 182 -6.44 8.18 5.50
N ASP A 183 -5.29 7.52 5.69
CA ASP A 183 -4.16 8.10 6.41
C ASP A 183 -3.29 8.87 5.42
N GLY A 184 -2.41 8.16 4.68
CA GLY A 184 -1.58 8.73 3.65
C GLY A 184 -0.67 9.89 4.10
N ARG A 185 -0.48 10.08 5.41
CA ARG A 185 0.29 11.20 5.98
C ARG A 185 1.72 10.80 6.23
N THR A 186 2.65 11.68 5.84
CA THR A 186 4.10 11.49 6.04
C THR A 186 4.68 12.38 7.13
N ASN A 187 3.87 13.26 7.73
CA ASN A 187 4.26 14.12 8.83
C ASN A 187 3.34 13.93 10.05
N ILE A 188 3.94 13.80 11.23
CA ILE A 188 3.25 13.60 12.52
C ILE A 188 2.23 14.71 12.78
N ASN A 189 2.52 15.95 12.36
CA ASN A 189 1.63 17.10 12.59
C ASN A 189 0.26 16.98 11.87
N GLN A 190 0.14 16.09 10.88
CA GLN A 190 -1.09 15.86 10.13
C GLN A 190 -1.93 14.71 10.69
N LEU A 191 -1.39 13.90 11.60
CA LEU A 191 -2.09 12.75 12.18
C LEU A 191 -3.37 13.12 12.97
N PRO A 192 -3.44 14.27 13.68
CA PRO A 192 -4.69 14.67 14.32
C PRO A 192 -5.88 14.78 13.36
N GLU A 193 -5.65 15.14 12.08
CA GLU A 193 -6.71 15.14 11.06
C GLU A 193 -7.22 13.74 10.78
N VAL A 194 -6.32 12.74 10.69
CA VAL A 194 -6.67 11.33 10.47
C VAL A 194 -7.51 10.80 11.64
N PHE A 195 -7.10 11.08 12.88
CA PHE A 195 -7.80 10.65 14.08
C PHE A 195 -9.17 11.32 14.22
N SER A 196 -9.25 12.62 13.90
CA SER A 196 -10.53 13.36 13.86
C SER A 196 -11.48 12.80 12.81
N ASN A 197 -10.98 12.53 11.59
CA ASN A 197 -11.77 11.93 10.52
C ASN A 197 -12.31 10.54 10.91
N PHE A 198 -11.46 9.70 11.53
CA PHE A 198 -11.92 8.42 12.04
C PHE A 198 -13.01 8.58 13.11
N LEU A 199 -12.82 9.50 14.06
CA LEU A 199 -13.81 9.77 15.09
C LEU A 199 -15.16 10.20 14.49
N PHE A 200 -15.12 11.07 13.47
CA PHE A 200 -16.29 11.51 12.74
C PHE A 200 -17.04 10.36 12.04
N LEU A 201 -16.32 9.41 11.44
CA LEU A 201 -16.92 8.25 10.79
C LEU A 201 -17.44 7.21 11.80
N ALA A 202 -16.75 7.05 12.93
CA ALA A 202 -17.11 6.07 13.94
C ALA A 202 -18.31 6.52 14.78
N THR A 203 -18.43 7.82 15.07
CA THR A 203 -19.38 8.36 16.05
C THR A 203 -20.61 8.97 15.38
N ASP A 204 -21.78 8.83 15.99
CA ASP A 204 -22.97 9.55 15.53
C ASP A 204 -22.81 11.06 15.72
N ALA A 205 -23.28 11.83 14.73
CA ALA A 205 -23.15 13.28 14.67
C ALA A 205 -23.75 14.01 15.89
N LEU A 206 -24.69 13.38 16.60
CA LEU A 206 -25.34 13.94 17.79
C LEU A 206 -24.42 13.96 19.02
N VAL A 207 -23.39 13.11 19.05
CA VAL A 207 -22.44 13.02 20.17
C VAL A 207 -21.29 14.00 20.00
N LEU A 208 -20.98 14.39 18.76
CA LEU A 208 -19.87 15.28 18.45
C LEU A 208 -20.28 16.75 18.63
N THR A 209 -19.45 17.49 19.33
CA THR A 209 -19.59 18.94 19.61
C THR A 209 -18.82 19.80 18.61
N GLY A 210 -17.88 19.21 17.85
CA GLY A 210 -16.99 19.91 16.92
C GLY A 210 -15.87 20.70 17.62
N LYS A 211 -15.68 20.50 18.92
CA LYS A 211 -14.66 21.16 19.77
C LYS A 211 -13.72 20.16 20.43
N GLU A 212 -13.73 18.91 19.95
CA GLU A 212 -12.93 17.84 20.52
C GLU A 212 -11.44 18.13 20.33
N THR A 213 -10.70 17.97 21.43
CA THR A 213 -9.24 18.07 21.40
C THR A 213 -8.61 16.71 21.10
N PRO A 214 -7.37 16.65 20.57
CA PRO A 214 -6.71 15.38 20.26
C PRO A 214 -6.62 14.38 21.42
N ILE A 215 -6.59 14.87 22.66
CA ILE A 215 -6.56 14.05 23.88
C ILE A 215 -7.90 13.31 24.07
N GLN A 216 -9.01 13.90 23.63
CA GLN A 216 -10.35 13.34 23.76
C GLN A 216 -10.69 12.34 22.64
N PHE A 217 -9.95 12.35 21.52
CA PHE A 217 -10.25 11.49 20.38
C PHE A 217 -10.26 10.00 20.75
N LEU A 218 -9.28 9.54 21.52
CA LEU A 218 -9.14 8.12 21.85
C LEU A 218 -10.29 7.59 22.75
N PRO A 219 -10.64 8.24 23.89
CA PRO A 219 -11.80 7.83 24.68
C PRO A 219 -13.12 7.83 23.90
N LEU A 220 -13.34 8.86 23.06
CA LEU A 220 -14.55 8.97 22.25
C LEU A 220 -14.62 7.86 21.19
N ALA A 221 -13.50 7.62 20.49
CA ALA A 221 -13.39 6.54 19.51
C ALA A 221 -13.65 5.15 20.13
N LYS A 222 -13.10 4.89 21.32
CA LYS A 222 -13.39 3.65 22.06
C LYS A 222 -14.87 3.51 22.38
N THR A 223 -15.52 4.60 22.75
CA THR A 223 -16.96 4.60 23.05
C THR A 223 -17.78 4.35 21.78
N ALA A 224 -17.43 4.99 20.67
CA ALA A 224 -18.10 4.81 19.39
C ALA A 224 -17.98 3.37 18.85
N LEU A 225 -16.78 2.77 18.94
CA LEU A 225 -16.58 1.37 18.54
C LEU A 225 -17.34 0.38 19.42
N ARG A 226 -17.55 0.69 20.71
CA ARG A 226 -18.39 -0.15 21.59
C ARG A 226 -19.86 -0.12 21.18
N GLU A 227 -20.34 1.01 20.65
CA GLU A 227 -21.71 1.13 20.14
C GLU A 227 -21.89 0.40 18.79
N LYS A 228 -20.79 0.16 18.06
CA LYS A 228 -20.74 -0.55 16.77
C LYS A 228 -19.95 -1.87 16.88
N PRO A 229 -20.54 -2.95 17.43
CA PRO A 229 -19.81 -4.21 17.63
C PRO A 229 -19.41 -4.85 16.30
N ASN A 230 -18.37 -5.67 16.32
CA ASN A 230 -17.90 -6.40 15.13
C ASN A 230 -17.58 -5.48 13.93
N THR A 231 -17.00 -4.31 14.23
CA THR A 231 -16.53 -3.33 13.23
C THR A 231 -15.14 -3.72 12.73
N LEU A 232 -14.95 -3.64 11.41
CA LEU A 232 -13.64 -3.71 10.76
C LEU A 232 -13.19 -2.30 10.35
N VAL A 233 -12.08 -1.82 10.91
CA VAL A 233 -11.47 -0.55 10.53
C VAL A 233 -10.47 -0.79 9.40
N VAL A 234 -10.59 -0.05 8.30
CA VAL A 234 -9.64 -0.10 7.19
C VAL A 234 -8.80 1.16 7.19
N LEU A 235 -7.48 1.01 7.34
CA LEU A 235 -6.52 2.11 7.34
C LEU A 235 -5.71 2.10 6.05
N ASN A 236 -5.95 3.07 5.18
CA ASN A 236 -5.33 3.12 3.86
C ASN A 236 -4.04 3.96 3.84
N ASP A 237 -2.98 3.39 3.25
CA ASP A 237 -1.67 3.99 2.98
C ASP A 237 -0.97 4.52 4.25
N ILE A 238 -0.74 3.65 5.23
CA ILE A 238 -0.02 4.00 6.47
C ILE A 238 1.48 4.16 6.21
N TYR A 239 2.05 5.30 6.63
CA TYR A 239 3.50 5.58 6.62
C TYR A 239 4.14 5.70 8.00
N LEU A 240 3.38 6.12 9.02
CA LEU A 240 3.93 6.51 10.32
C LEU A 240 3.56 5.49 11.40
N GLN A 241 4.57 5.11 12.19
CA GLN A 241 4.39 4.21 13.34
C GLN A 241 3.46 4.82 14.41
N GLU A 242 3.40 6.15 14.52
CA GLU A 242 2.55 6.86 15.47
C GLU A 242 1.06 6.63 15.17
N SER A 243 0.70 6.51 13.89
CA SER A 243 -0.65 6.12 13.47
C SER A 243 -0.98 4.71 13.96
N VAL A 244 -0.06 3.75 13.74
CA VAL A 244 -0.20 2.38 14.23
C VAL A 244 -0.38 2.35 15.75
N ARG A 245 0.46 3.05 16.51
CA ARG A 245 0.35 3.11 17.99
C ARG A 245 -0.99 3.63 18.47
N TRP A 246 -1.53 4.66 17.82
CA TRP A 246 -2.81 5.24 18.22
C TRP A 246 -3.97 4.28 17.96
N PHE A 247 -4.01 3.69 16.76
CA PHE A 247 -5.06 2.73 16.40
C PHE A 247 -4.95 1.41 17.17
N ASP A 248 -3.74 0.96 17.51
CA ASP A 248 -3.53 -0.26 18.29
C ASP A 248 -4.16 -0.14 19.69
N GLN A 249 -4.16 1.05 20.29
CA GLN A 249 -4.80 1.31 21.58
C GLN A 249 -6.32 1.14 21.57
N LEU A 250 -6.96 1.14 20.39
CA LEU A 250 -8.41 0.93 20.26
C LEU A 250 -8.82 -0.53 20.50
N ASN A 251 -7.88 -1.48 20.43
CA ASN A 251 -8.12 -2.92 20.59
C ASN A 251 -9.25 -3.41 19.67
N CYS A 252 -9.13 -3.11 18.37
CA CYS A 252 -10.15 -3.45 17.37
C CYS A 252 -9.56 -4.25 16.19
N ARG A 253 -10.41 -4.59 15.23
CA ARG A 253 -10.03 -5.31 14.01
C ARG A 253 -9.60 -4.31 12.96
N ILE A 254 -8.35 -4.40 12.50
CA ILE A 254 -7.76 -3.45 11.58
C ILE A 254 -7.24 -4.17 10.33
N LEU A 255 -7.73 -3.75 9.16
CA LEU A 255 -7.14 -4.03 7.86
C LEU A 255 -6.34 -2.81 7.42
N ALA A 256 -5.02 -2.91 7.36
CA ALA A 256 -4.16 -1.81 6.93
C ALA A 256 -3.60 -2.06 5.53
N THR A 257 -3.41 -1.01 4.74
CA THR A 257 -2.55 -1.05 3.57
C THR A 257 -1.30 -0.23 3.84
N SER A 258 -0.13 -0.80 3.52
CA SER A 258 1.14 -0.09 3.69
C SER A 258 2.19 -0.55 2.70
N ARG A 259 3.25 0.23 2.59
CA ARG A 259 4.45 -0.09 1.80
C ARG A 259 5.57 -0.57 2.71
N ASN A 260 5.56 -0.16 3.98
CA ASN A 260 6.62 -0.43 4.93
C ASN A 260 6.09 -1.27 6.09
N LEU A 261 6.60 -2.49 6.22
CA LEU A 261 6.25 -3.38 7.31
C LEU A 261 6.85 -2.98 8.66
N GLU A 262 7.94 -2.20 8.68
CA GLU A 262 8.61 -1.83 9.93
C GLU A 262 7.75 -0.96 10.83
N VAL A 263 6.83 -0.17 10.25
CA VAL A 263 5.95 0.72 11.01
C VAL A 263 4.99 -0.05 11.92
N PHE A 264 4.78 -1.35 11.66
CA PHE A 264 3.91 -2.21 12.46
C PHE A 264 4.65 -2.93 13.58
N GLN A 265 5.97 -2.81 13.71
CA GLN A 265 6.70 -3.42 14.84
C GLN A 265 6.33 -2.82 16.20
N VAL A 266 5.66 -1.67 16.19
CA VAL A 266 5.20 -0.98 17.41
C VAL A 266 3.83 -1.48 17.91
N SER A 267 3.13 -2.32 17.15
CA SER A 267 1.85 -2.87 17.60
C SER A 267 2.06 -3.87 18.74
N SER A 268 1.15 -3.84 19.71
CA SER A 268 1.14 -4.80 20.83
C SER A 268 0.69 -6.19 20.39
N SER A 269 -0.14 -6.27 19.36
CA SER A 269 -0.57 -7.51 18.72
C SER A 269 0.40 -7.90 17.61
N ASN A 270 0.51 -9.20 17.33
CA ASN A 270 1.34 -9.73 16.25
C ASN A 270 0.61 -9.53 14.90
N PRO A 271 1.06 -8.63 14.02
CA PRO A 271 0.38 -8.36 12.76
C PRO A 271 0.47 -9.55 11.81
N ILE A 272 -0.61 -9.80 11.09
CA ILE A 272 -0.67 -10.79 10.02
C ILE A 272 -0.39 -10.07 8.72
N PHE A 273 0.67 -10.47 8.02
CA PHE A 273 1.09 -9.84 6.78
C PHE A 273 0.49 -10.57 5.57
N PHE A 274 -0.10 -9.80 4.66
CA PHE A 274 -0.61 -10.26 3.38
C PHE A 274 0.17 -9.56 2.26
N GLU A 275 1.03 -10.30 1.58
CA GLU A 275 1.82 -9.77 0.48
C GLU A 275 1.03 -9.76 -0.84
N VAL A 276 1.06 -8.64 -1.56
CA VAL A 276 0.55 -8.54 -2.93
C VAL A 276 1.61 -9.06 -3.90
N ASP A 277 1.66 -10.38 -4.04
CA ASP A 277 2.57 -11.09 -4.92
C ASP A 277 1.81 -11.89 -6.01
N PRO A 278 2.15 -11.75 -7.31
CA PRO A 278 3.11 -10.80 -7.89
C PRO A 278 2.66 -9.33 -7.74
N PRO A 279 3.59 -8.35 -7.78
CA PRO A 279 3.22 -6.93 -7.70
C PRO A 279 2.46 -6.44 -8.94
N GLY A 280 2.68 -7.07 -10.09
CA GLY A 280 2.02 -6.78 -11.36
C GLY A 280 0.86 -7.72 -11.68
N PHE A 281 0.02 -7.28 -12.61
CA PHE A 281 -0.89 -8.14 -13.35
C PHE A 281 -0.11 -9.17 -14.17
N SER A 282 -0.73 -10.32 -14.40
CA SER A 282 -0.38 -11.27 -15.44
C SER A 282 -0.62 -10.68 -16.83
N LEU A 283 -0.10 -11.35 -17.88
CA LEU A 283 -0.33 -10.91 -19.26
C LEU A 283 -1.83 -10.93 -19.61
N THR A 284 -2.57 -11.95 -19.16
CA THR A 284 -4.03 -12.06 -19.37
C THR A 284 -4.80 -10.96 -18.65
N GLU A 285 -4.45 -10.66 -17.40
CA GLU A 285 -5.05 -9.54 -16.65
C GLU A 285 -4.71 -8.18 -17.32
N THR A 286 -3.53 -8.07 -17.94
CA THR A 286 -3.16 -6.88 -18.72
C THR A 286 -3.99 -6.78 -20.01
N GLU A 287 -4.24 -7.90 -20.69
CA GLU A 287 -5.14 -7.96 -21.84
C GLU A 287 -6.54 -7.48 -21.45
N ASP A 288 -7.11 -7.98 -20.35
CA ASP A 288 -8.44 -7.60 -19.86
C ASP A 288 -8.55 -6.10 -19.59
N LEU A 289 -7.51 -5.49 -19.03
CA LEU A 289 -7.46 -4.05 -18.76
C LEU A 289 -7.61 -3.22 -20.06
N PHE A 290 -6.95 -3.65 -21.13
CA PHE A 290 -6.98 -2.97 -22.42
C PHE A 290 -8.15 -3.39 -23.31
N GLN A 291 -8.73 -4.58 -23.10
CA GLN A 291 -9.91 -5.03 -23.83
C GLN A 291 -11.10 -4.09 -23.67
N GLN A 292 -11.22 -3.43 -22.52
CA GLN A 292 -12.30 -2.49 -22.25
C GLN A 292 -12.24 -1.20 -23.09
N ILE A 293 -11.10 -0.93 -23.75
CA ILE A 293 -11.00 0.14 -24.75
C ILE A 293 -11.49 -0.33 -26.13
N ARG A 294 -11.55 -1.66 -26.36
CA ARG A 294 -11.76 -2.31 -27.67
C ARG A 294 -13.21 -2.45 -28.11
N SER A 295 -14.19 -1.82 -27.48
CA SER A 295 -15.61 -2.06 -27.78
C SER A 295 -16.04 -1.75 -29.23
N SER A 296 -15.13 -1.32 -30.12
CA SER A 296 -15.41 -0.98 -31.52
C SER A 296 -14.55 -1.65 -32.61
N THR A 297 -13.59 -2.56 -32.34
CA THR A 297 -12.83 -3.15 -33.47
C THR A 297 -12.22 -4.54 -33.24
N THR A 298 -12.71 -5.52 -34.00
CA THR A 298 -12.18 -6.88 -34.13
C THR A 298 -10.97 -6.88 -35.06
N MET A 299 -9.75 -6.86 -34.53
CA MET A 299 -8.56 -7.29 -35.27
C MET A 299 -7.60 -7.99 -34.30
N THR A 300 -7.66 -9.32 -34.29
CA THR A 300 -6.65 -10.21 -33.70
C THR A 300 -5.45 -10.30 -34.65
N SER A 301 -4.69 -9.22 -34.80
CA SER A 301 -3.41 -9.27 -35.51
C SER A 301 -2.30 -9.69 -34.55
N SER A 302 -1.40 -10.57 -34.98
CA SER A 302 -0.22 -11.00 -34.21
C SER A 302 0.59 -9.80 -33.68
N SER A 303 0.71 -8.76 -34.50
CA SER A 303 1.43 -7.53 -34.15
C SER A 303 0.81 -6.77 -32.96
N TYR A 304 -0.50 -6.87 -32.71
CA TYR A 304 -1.10 -6.29 -31.52
C TYR A 304 -0.55 -6.94 -30.25
N ASN A 305 -0.48 -8.28 -30.25
CA ASN A 305 0.00 -9.04 -29.10
C ASN A 305 1.46 -8.67 -28.78
N ASP A 306 2.27 -8.40 -29.81
CA ASP A 306 3.66 -7.96 -29.63
C ASP A 306 3.75 -6.59 -28.94
N HIS A 307 2.92 -5.62 -29.32
CA HIS A 307 2.91 -4.30 -28.68
C HIS A 307 2.41 -4.38 -27.23
N LEU A 308 1.34 -5.12 -26.98
CA LEU A 308 0.81 -5.30 -25.63
C LEU A 308 1.81 -6.04 -24.74
N PHE A 309 2.44 -7.09 -25.25
CA PHE A 309 3.50 -7.81 -24.55
C PHE A 309 4.67 -6.90 -24.20
N HIS A 310 5.07 -6.02 -25.13
CA HIS A 310 6.11 -5.03 -24.87
C HIS A 310 5.73 -4.05 -23.76
N ILE A 311 4.50 -3.52 -23.80
CA ILE A 311 3.97 -2.63 -22.74
C ILE A 311 3.96 -3.37 -21.40
N HIS A 312 3.43 -4.58 -21.35
CA HIS A 312 3.39 -5.41 -20.16
C HIS A 312 4.80 -5.64 -19.58
N LYS A 313 5.76 -6.03 -20.43
CA LYS A 313 7.15 -6.25 -20.04
C LYS A 313 7.83 -4.99 -19.51
N LYS A 314 7.62 -3.84 -20.16
CA LYS A 314 8.21 -2.54 -19.76
C LYS A 314 7.63 -2.02 -18.45
N THR A 315 6.34 -2.26 -18.21
CA THR A 315 5.61 -1.79 -17.03
C THR A 315 5.60 -2.80 -15.88
N MET A 316 6.16 -4.00 -16.08
CA MET A 316 6.05 -5.14 -15.15
C MET A 316 4.60 -5.54 -14.83
N GLY A 317 3.64 -5.16 -15.68
CA GLY A 317 2.22 -5.33 -15.40
C GLY A 317 1.71 -4.50 -14.21
N LEU A 318 2.44 -3.49 -13.72
CA LEU A 318 2.09 -2.79 -12.49
C LEU A 318 0.75 -2.03 -12.65
N PRO A 319 -0.29 -2.30 -11.84
CA PRO A 319 -1.64 -1.77 -12.05
C PRO A 319 -1.73 -0.24 -12.15
N ALA A 320 -1.06 0.49 -11.26
CA ALA A 320 -1.10 1.96 -11.28
C ALA A 320 -0.46 2.53 -12.55
N LEU A 321 0.70 2.00 -12.95
CA LEU A 321 1.42 2.43 -14.14
C LEU A 321 0.67 2.06 -15.41
N LEU A 322 0.11 0.85 -15.48
CA LEU A 322 -0.76 0.44 -16.58
C LEU A 322 -1.99 1.34 -16.68
N GLY A 323 -2.60 1.75 -15.55
CA GLY A 323 -3.69 2.71 -15.52
C GLY A 323 -3.30 4.08 -16.11
N ILE A 324 -2.11 4.58 -15.76
CA ILE A 324 -1.55 5.83 -16.31
C ILE A 324 -1.32 5.73 -17.81
N VAL A 325 -0.64 4.67 -18.25
CA VAL A 325 -0.35 4.40 -19.67
C VAL A 325 -1.65 4.22 -20.46
N ARG A 326 -2.62 3.50 -19.92
CA ARG A 326 -3.95 3.31 -20.49
C ARG A 326 -4.66 4.65 -20.69
N GLN A 327 -4.67 5.52 -19.68
CA GLN A 327 -5.34 6.81 -19.78
C GLN A 327 -4.69 7.70 -20.84
N GLN A 328 -3.35 7.74 -20.87
CA GLN A 328 -2.62 8.54 -21.87
C GLN A 328 -2.96 8.12 -23.30
N ALA A 329 -3.22 6.84 -23.46
CA ALA A 329 -3.63 6.29 -24.72
C ALA A 329 -5.07 6.71 -25.08
N CYS A 330 -6.00 6.68 -24.12
CA CYS A 330 -7.37 7.17 -24.31
C CYS A 330 -7.45 8.65 -24.66
N ASP A 331 -6.51 9.47 -24.16
CA ASP A 331 -6.47 10.91 -24.43
C ASP A 331 -5.90 11.23 -25.83
N SER A 332 -5.23 10.26 -26.48
CA SER A 332 -4.70 10.45 -27.82
C SER A 332 -5.81 10.30 -28.87
N ASN A 333 -5.99 11.32 -29.74
CA ASN A 333 -6.99 11.34 -30.83
C ASN A 333 -6.75 10.31 -31.95
N ASN A 334 -6.04 9.22 -31.68
CA ASN A 334 -5.77 8.18 -32.67
C ASN A 334 -6.98 7.26 -32.79
N GLU A 335 -7.72 7.38 -33.90
CA GLU A 335 -8.86 6.50 -34.21
C GLU A 335 -8.43 5.03 -34.43
N TYR A 336 -7.16 4.79 -34.78
CA TYR A 336 -6.64 3.45 -35.06
C TYR A 336 -5.94 2.83 -33.84
N ILE A 337 -6.51 1.74 -33.34
CA ILE A 337 -5.98 0.94 -32.22
C ILE A 337 -4.51 0.54 -32.44
N PHE A 338 -4.11 0.19 -33.67
CA PHE A 338 -2.72 -0.16 -33.95
C PHE A 338 -1.75 1.01 -33.69
N GLY A 339 -2.08 2.20 -34.22
CA GLY A 339 -1.29 3.42 -34.00
C GLY A 339 -1.21 3.79 -32.52
N PHE A 340 -2.28 3.56 -31.77
CA PHE A 340 -2.32 3.74 -30.31
C PHE A 340 -1.27 2.87 -29.59
N PHE A 341 -1.25 1.56 -29.83
CA PHE A 341 -0.33 0.65 -29.14
C PHE A 341 1.12 0.84 -29.58
N TYR A 342 1.32 1.18 -30.86
CA TYR A 342 2.62 1.57 -31.39
C TYR A 342 3.14 2.85 -30.71
N ASN A 343 2.32 3.89 -30.58
CA ASN A 343 2.71 5.15 -29.92
C ASN A 343 3.05 4.94 -28.44
N LEU A 344 2.30 4.10 -27.72
CA LEU A 344 2.63 3.75 -26.34
C LEU A 344 3.95 2.99 -26.23
N ARG A 345 4.20 2.04 -27.16
CA ARG A 345 5.48 1.35 -27.23
C ARG A 345 6.62 2.36 -27.43
N CYS A 346 6.50 3.26 -28.41
CA CYS A 346 7.48 4.31 -28.64
C CYS A 346 7.68 5.16 -27.38
N LEU A 347 6.62 5.59 -26.71
CA LEU A 347 6.70 6.36 -25.46
C LEU A 347 7.52 5.61 -24.39
N LEU A 348 7.26 4.33 -24.18
CA LEU A 348 7.99 3.48 -23.22
C LEU A 348 9.43 3.15 -23.65
N ASP A 349 9.74 3.34 -24.94
CA ASP A 349 11.07 3.17 -25.51
C ASP A 349 11.84 4.48 -25.62
N TYR A 350 11.22 5.66 -25.39
CA TYR A 350 11.89 6.97 -25.41
C TYR A 350 11.98 7.64 -24.04
N TYR A 351 11.06 7.32 -23.13
CA TYR A 351 11.02 7.91 -21.80
C TYR A 351 11.27 6.86 -20.72
N ALA A 352 11.82 7.31 -19.59
CA ALA A 352 11.85 6.50 -18.39
C ALA A 352 10.41 6.14 -18.01
N VAL A 353 10.14 4.85 -17.85
CA VAL A 353 8.79 4.33 -17.64
C VAL A 353 8.12 4.98 -16.41
N THR A 354 8.93 5.35 -15.41
CA THR A 354 8.47 6.00 -14.18
C THR A 354 8.02 7.44 -14.35
N THR A 355 8.51 8.16 -15.36
CA THR A 355 8.20 9.60 -15.58
C THR A 355 6.90 9.82 -16.34
N ILE A 356 6.34 8.77 -16.92
CA ILE A 356 5.06 8.84 -17.64
C ILE A 356 3.98 9.30 -16.65
N SER A 357 3.30 10.39 -17.01
CA SER A 357 2.36 11.07 -16.12
C SER A 357 0.98 11.19 -16.74
N ASN A 358 -0.06 10.85 -15.98
CA ASN A 358 -1.44 11.17 -16.32
C ASN A 358 -2.34 11.20 -15.07
N PHE A 359 -3.52 11.81 -15.18
CA PHE A 359 -4.54 11.82 -14.15
C PHE A 359 -5.33 10.52 -14.19
N THR A 360 -5.32 9.78 -13.09
CA THR A 360 -6.05 8.50 -12.98
C THR A 360 -6.72 8.40 -11.61
N TYR A 361 -7.34 7.26 -11.30
CA TYR A 361 -7.82 6.96 -9.94
C TYR A 361 -6.68 6.80 -8.92
N TYR A 362 -5.44 6.66 -9.38
CA TYR A 362 -4.28 6.61 -8.51
C TYR A 362 -3.94 8.03 -8.01
N LYS A 363 -3.61 8.14 -6.72
CA LYS A 363 -3.31 9.42 -6.04
C LYS A 363 -2.14 10.19 -6.70
N TYR A 364 -1.20 9.48 -7.30
CA TYR A 364 0.00 10.07 -7.90
C TYR A 364 -0.12 10.12 -9.42
N LYS A 365 0.37 11.21 -10.03
CA LYS A 365 0.35 11.40 -11.48
C LYS A 365 1.29 10.44 -12.21
N ASN A 366 2.40 10.08 -11.58
CA ASN A 366 3.44 9.22 -12.14
C ASN A 366 4.00 8.31 -11.03
N MET A 367 4.85 7.35 -11.43
CA MET A 367 5.46 6.41 -10.48
C MET A 367 6.65 7.02 -9.72
N VAL A 368 7.31 8.05 -10.26
CA VAL A 368 8.38 8.77 -9.54
C VAL A 368 7.84 9.34 -8.23
N ASP A 369 6.74 10.08 -8.27
CA ASP A 369 6.14 10.72 -7.09
C ASP A 369 5.70 9.67 -6.06
N ALA A 370 5.17 8.54 -6.51
CA ALA A 370 4.75 7.46 -5.62
C ALA A 370 5.94 6.81 -4.89
N ILE A 371 7.02 6.48 -5.60
CA ILE A 371 8.21 5.83 -5.03
C ILE A 371 9.01 6.84 -4.20
N MET A 372 9.02 8.11 -4.61
CA MET A 372 9.73 9.18 -3.92
C MET A 372 9.32 9.31 -2.46
N GLU A 373 8.04 9.14 -2.12
CA GLU A 373 7.59 9.18 -0.73
C GLU A 373 8.25 8.09 0.13
N SER A 374 8.38 6.87 -0.40
CA SER A 374 9.10 5.78 0.27
C SER A 374 10.63 5.98 0.25
N TYR A 375 11.18 6.61 -0.79
CA TYR A 375 12.61 6.91 -0.88
C TYR A 375 13.03 7.99 0.12
N LYS A 376 12.19 9.01 0.35
CA LYS A 376 12.46 10.10 1.29
C LYS A 376 12.65 9.60 2.71
N THR A 377 11.85 8.60 3.13
CA THR A 377 11.90 8.03 4.48
C THR A 377 13.16 7.22 4.76
N LEU A 378 13.93 6.84 3.73
CA LEU A 378 15.18 6.12 3.90
C LEU A 378 16.27 6.98 4.52
N ASN A 379 17.06 6.37 5.40
CA ASN A 379 18.25 6.99 5.95
C ASN A 379 19.35 7.16 4.88
N LYS A 380 20.39 7.94 5.18
CA LYS A 380 21.46 8.24 4.21
C LYS A 380 22.18 6.97 3.72
N ARG A 381 22.37 5.97 4.59
CA ARG A 381 23.07 4.72 4.26
C ARG A 381 22.22 3.82 3.36
N GLN A 382 20.94 3.68 3.67
CA GLN A 382 19.93 3.00 2.86
C GLN A 382 19.81 3.60 1.45
N LYS A 383 19.84 4.94 1.34
CA LYS A 383 19.90 5.62 0.03
C LYS A 383 21.15 5.24 -0.75
N ILE A 384 22.33 5.31 -0.12
CA ILE A 384 23.60 4.87 -0.72
C ILE A 384 23.50 3.41 -1.19
N ILE A 385 22.89 2.52 -0.39
CA ILE A 385 22.70 1.12 -0.77
C ILE A 385 21.85 1.02 -2.04
N MET A 386 20.67 1.64 -2.06
CA MET A 386 19.77 1.63 -3.21
C MET A 386 20.44 2.21 -4.48
N GLU A 387 21.15 3.33 -4.36
CA GLU A 387 21.89 3.96 -5.46
C GLU A 387 22.95 3.02 -6.05
N THR A 388 23.63 2.22 -5.22
CA THR A 388 24.64 1.25 -5.68
C THR A 388 24.02 0.15 -6.55
N PHE A 389 22.75 -0.21 -6.34
CA PHE A 389 22.08 -1.21 -7.18
C PHE A 389 21.91 -0.80 -8.64
N ILE A 390 22.00 0.50 -8.97
CA ILE A 390 21.99 0.99 -10.35
C ILE A 390 23.12 0.34 -11.17
N ILE A 391 24.26 0.06 -10.54
CA ILE A 391 25.44 -0.52 -11.20
C ILE A 391 25.16 -1.97 -11.67
N PHE A 392 24.38 -2.72 -10.89
CA PHE A 392 24.09 -4.13 -11.19
C PHE A 392 23.00 -4.29 -12.24
N GLY A 393 22.16 -3.27 -12.42
CA GLY A 393 21.00 -3.31 -13.33
C GLY A 393 19.73 -3.83 -12.66
N TYR A 394 18.65 -3.93 -13.44
CA TYR A 394 17.36 -4.43 -12.98
C TYR A 394 17.22 -5.94 -13.15
N ASN A 395 16.43 -6.57 -12.28
CA ASN A 395 16.12 -8.01 -12.30
C ASN A 395 17.38 -8.90 -12.29
N GLN A 396 18.47 -8.42 -11.68
CA GLN A 396 19.71 -9.16 -11.49
C GLN A 396 19.88 -9.50 -10.03
N TRP A 397 19.91 -10.78 -9.70
CA TRP A 397 20.12 -11.26 -8.34
C TRP A 397 21.60 -11.13 -7.96
N VAL A 398 21.87 -10.26 -7.00
CA VAL A 398 23.21 -9.92 -6.51
C VAL A 398 23.45 -10.62 -5.17
N PRO A 399 24.53 -11.41 -5.04
CA PRO A 399 24.89 -12.05 -3.77
C PRO A 399 25.19 -11.04 -2.66
N LEU A 400 24.75 -11.32 -1.43
CA LEU A 400 25.05 -10.52 -0.23
C LEU A 400 26.54 -10.23 -0.08
N GLU A 401 27.37 -11.20 -0.42
CA GLU A 401 28.83 -11.11 -0.31
C GLU A 401 29.38 -10.04 -1.25
N LEU A 402 28.88 -9.98 -2.48
CA LEU A 402 29.28 -8.94 -3.43
C LEU A 402 28.77 -7.57 -2.99
N ILE A 403 27.57 -7.49 -2.44
CA ILE A 403 27.01 -6.24 -1.89
C ILE A 403 27.90 -5.73 -0.74
N SER A 404 28.38 -6.63 0.12
CA SER A 404 29.26 -6.29 1.24
C SER A 404 30.60 -5.66 0.82
N LEU A 405 31.06 -5.95 -0.40
CA LEU A 405 32.28 -5.36 -0.98
C LEU A 405 32.03 -4.02 -1.69
N CYS A 406 30.82 -3.85 -2.23
CA CYS A 406 30.46 -2.69 -3.04
C CYS A 406 29.97 -1.50 -2.22
N ILE A 407 29.65 -1.69 -0.94
CA ILE A 407 29.05 -0.67 -0.09
C ILE A 407 29.95 -0.46 1.13
N PRO A 408 30.30 0.80 1.47
CA PRO A 408 31.10 1.08 2.65
C PRO A 408 30.26 0.81 3.90
N PHE A 409 30.56 -0.30 4.58
CA PHE A 409 30.02 -0.56 5.91
C PHE A 409 31.03 -0.16 6.97
N ASP A 410 30.64 0.75 7.87
CA ASP A 410 31.40 1.00 9.10
C ASP A 410 31.27 -0.23 10.01
N ILE A 411 32.37 -0.95 10.20
CA ILE A 411 32.46 -2.12 11.06
C ILE A 411 33.19 -1.71 12.33
N CYS A 412 32.51 -1.78 13.47
CA CYS A 412 33.13 -1.58 14.77
C CYS A 412 33.43 -2.95 15.41
N GLY A 413 34.71 -3.23 15.66
CA GLY A 413 35.16 -4.44 16.36
C GLY A 413 35.05 -5.72 15.52
N ASN A 414 34.66 -6.83 16.16
CA ASN A 414 34.62 -8.17 15.56
C ASN A 414 33.27 -8.51 14.89
N GLN A 415 32.45 -7.51 14.56
CA GLN A 415 31.14 -7.77 13.96
C GLN A 415 31.29 -8.31 12.53
N ASN A 416 30.52 -9.35 12.21
CA ASN A 416 30.53 -9.95 10.88
C ASN A 416 29.92 -8.97 9.87
N ILE A 417 30.70 -8.57 8.86
CA ILE A 417 30.27 -7.63 7.81
C ILE A 417 28.97 -8.05 7.13
N PHE A 418 28.76 -9.36 6.93
CA PHE A 418 27.55 -9.88 6.28
C PHE A 418 26.31 -9.67 7.14
N TYR A 419 26.45 -9.79 8.46
CA TYR A 419 25.36 -9.54 9.39
C TYR A 419 24.97 -8.06 9.38
N ILE A 420 25.95 -7.16 9.41
CA ILE A 420 25.70 -5.71 9.30
C ILE A 420 25.03 -5.38 7.95
N ALA A 421 25.55 -5.93 6.85
CA ALA A 421 24.97 -5.72 5.53
C ALA A 421 23.51 -6.20 5.47
N LEU A 422 23.22 -7.38 6.03
CA LEU A 422 21.86 -7.91 6.10
C LEU A 422 20.94 -7.01 6.95
N GLN A 423 21.40 -6.52 8.10
CA GLN A 423 20.63 -5.60 8.95
C GLN A 423 20.28 -4.29 8.25
N GLU A 424 21.17 -3.77 7.39
CA GLU A 424 20.91 -2.55 6.62
C GLU A 424 20.01 -2.78 5.39
N LEU A 425 20.01 -4.01 4.84
CA LEU A 425 19.18 -4.40 3.69
C LEU A 425 17.75 -4.77 4.11
N GLU A 426 17.56 -5.35 5.29
CA GLU A 426 16.24 -5.85 5.73
C GLU A 426 15.14 -4.76 5.75
N PRO A 427 15.41 -3.51 6.20
CA PRO A 427 14.44 -2.42 6.08
C PRO A 427 14.02 -2.10 4.64
N LEU A 428 14.94 -2.24 3.68
CA LEU A 428 14.66 -2.03 2.26
C LEU A 428 13.74 -3.11 1.70
N VAL A 429 13.91 -4.35 2.18
CA VAL A 429 13.02 -5.47 1.86
C VAL A 429 11.65 -5.27 2.48
N LYS A 430 11.59 -4.91 3.77
CA LYS A 430 10.33 -4.64 4.48
C LYS A 430 9.57 -3.43 3.92
N SER A 431 10.25 -2.48 3.28
CA SER A 431 9.64 -1.37 2.54
C SER A 431 9.23 -1.72 1.10
N SER A 432 9.37 -2.99 0.71
CA SER A 432 9.09 -3.49 -0.64
C SER A 432 9.88 -2.72 -1.71
N LEU A 433 11.07 -2.19 -1.41
CA LEU A 433 11.93 -1.48 -2.36
C LEU A 433 13.03 -2.37 -2.93
N LEU A 434 13.34 -3.46 -2.24
CA LEU A 434 14.34 -4.44 -2.59
C LEU A 434 13.76 -5.84 -2.42
N ASP A 435 14.01 -6.72 -3.37
CA ASP A 435 13.57 -8.10 -3.31
C ASP A 435 14.69 -8.98 -2.75
N LYS A 436 14.33 -9.98 -1.94
CA LYS A 436 15.25 -10.90 -1.25
C LYS A 436 14.85 -12.33 -1.55
N ARG A 437 15.83 -13.19 -1.81
CA ARG A 437 15.63 -14.65 -1.88
C ARG A 437 16.74 -15.39 -1.14
N ILE A 438 16.46 -16.62 -0.75
CA ILE A 438 17.49 -17.57 -0.34
C ILE A 438 18.13 -18.11 -1.63
N ALA A 439 19.46 -18.13 -1.67
CA ALA A 439 20.20 -18.63 -2.81
C ALA A 439 20.15 -20.17 -2.83
N ASP A 440 19.71 -20.75 -3.95
CA ASP A 440 19.76 -22.19 -4.17
C ASP A 440 21.23 -22.60 -4.36
N LEU A 441 21.78 -23.32 -3.38
CA LEU A 441 23.11 -23.93 -3.47
C LEU A 441 22.93 -25.34 -4.05
N ASP A 442 23.47 -25.56 -5.25
CA ASP A 442 23.57 -26.89 -5.85
C ASP A 442 24.61 -27.74 -5.09
N GLY A 443 24.21 -28.36 -3.97
CA GLY A 443 25.07 -29.26 -3.20
C GLY A 443 24.68 -29.40 -1.73
N LYS A 444 25.03 -30.55 -1.13
CA LYS A 444 24.69 -30.96 0.25
C LYS A 444 24.76 -29.79 1.24
N VAL A 445 23.58 -29.31 1.63
CA VAL A 445 23.43 -28.36 2.73
C VAL A 445 23.75 -29.13 4.01
N ASP A 446 24.97 -29.02 4.50
CA ASP A 446 25.25 -29.36 5.89
C ASP A 446 24.41 -28.40 6.76
N ASN A 447 23.68 -28.94 7.75
CA ASN A 447 22.72 -28.21 8.59
C ASN A 447 23.33 -27.02 9.37
N ASP A 448 24.66 -26.86 9.37
CA ASP A 448 25.39 -25.80 10.06
C ASP A 448 25.84 -24.63 9.15
N MET A 449 25.55 -24.65 7.84
CA MET A 449 25.92 -23.55 6.94
C MET A 449 24.96 -22.36 7.06
N PRO A 450 25.46 -21.11 7.26
CA PRO A 450 24.61 -19.92 7.28
C PRO A 450 23.86 -19.75 5.95
N LEU A 451 22.57 -19.42 6.06
CA LEU A 451 21.72 -19.14 4.90
C LEU A 451 22.34 -18.04 4.03
N MET A 452 22.40 -18.33 2.73
CA MET A 452 22.94 -17.42 1.72
C MET A 452 21.80 -16.64 1.07
N TYR A 453 21.98 -15.32 0.92
CA TYR A 453 20.95 -14.42 0.42
C TYR A 453 21.39 -13.76 -0.89
N ASP A 454 20.44 -13.59 -1.80
CA ASP A 454 20.53 -12.76 -3.00
C ASP A 454 19.51 -11.63 -2.93
N PHE A 455 19.85 -10.48 -3.51
CA PHE A 455 18.99 -9.31 -3.56
C PHE A 455 18.90 -8.74 -4.97
N HIS A 456 17.76 -8.13 -5.32
CA HIS A 456 17.66 -7.39 -6.58
C HIS A 456 16.67 -6.23 -6.49
N ILE A 457 16.81 -5.29 -7.43
CA ILE A 457 15.83 -4.24 -7.68
C ILE A 457 15.04 -4.54 -8.96
N ASN A 458 13.74 -4.27 -8.90
CA ASN A 458 12.87 -4.42 -10.05
C ASN A 458 13.10 -3.31 -11.10
N ARG A 459 12.59 -3.52 -12.32
CA ARG A 459 12.74 -2.57 -13.44
C ARG A 459 12.21 -1.17 -13.13
N ILE A 460 11.09 -1.07 -12.42
CA ILE A 460 10.47 0.22 -12.10
C ILE A 460 11.32 0.98 -11.09
N MET A 461 11.83 0.31 -10.06
CA MET A 461 12.74 0.90 -9.08
C MET A 461 14.05 1.34 -9.73
N TYR A 462 14.61 0.52 -10.63
CA TYR A 462 15.78 0.90 -11.42
C TYR A 462 15.53 2.17 -12.25
N SER A 463 14.41 2.22 -12.99
CA SER A 463 14.01 3.39 -13.77
C SER A 463 13.85 4.64 -12.90
N PHE A 464 13.27 4.49 -11.70
CA PHE A 464 13.16 5.58 -10.73
C PHE A 464 14.53 6.09 -10.29
N LEU A 465 15.44 5.18 -9.93
CA LEU A 465 16.78 5.52 -9.46
C LEU A 465 17.61 6.22 -10.55
N CYS A 466 17.55 5.75 -11.80
CA CYS A 466 18.24 6.41 -12.92
C CYS A 466 17.75 7.84 -13.18
N VAL A 467 16.48 8.15 -12.89
CA VAL A 467 15.94 9.50 -13.07
C VAL A 467 16.27 10.42 -11.89
N THR A 468 16.38 9.86 -10.69
CA THR A 468 16.47 10.64 -9.45
C THR A 468 17.90 10.84 -8.95
N VAL A 469 18.81 9.90 -9.23
CA VAL A 469 20.17 9.90 -8.70
C VAL A 469 21.12 10.57 -9.69
N ASN A 470 22.06 11.36 -9.16
CA ASN A 470 23.09 11.99 -9.98
C ASN A 470 24.07 10.93 -10.54
N HIS A 471 24.12 10.82 -11.86
CA HIS A 471 25.00 9.90 -12.59
C HIS A 471 26.48 10.03 -12.19
N GLN A 472 27.00 11.26 -12.04
CA GLN A 472 28.40 11.48 -11.70
C GLN A 472 28.77 10.84 -10.36
N ALA A 473 27.87 10.93 -9.37
CA ALA A 473 28.10 10.36 -8.06
C ALA A 473 28.20 8.82 -8.09
N ILE A 474 27.46 8.17 -8.99
CA ILE A 474 27.50 6.71 -9.17
C ILE A 474 28.79 6.32 -9.89
N GLU A 475 29.18 7.02 -10.95
CA GLU A 475 30.42 6.77 -11.68
C GLU A 475 31.65 6.93 -10.78
N ASP A 476 31.68 8.00 -9.98
CA ASP A 476 32.76 8.24 -9.03
C ASP A 476 32.83 7.11 -7.99
N ARG A 477 31.69 6.64 -7.47
CA ARG A 477 31.66 5.52 -6.52
C ARG A 477 32.15 4.22 -7.16
N LEU A 478 31.75 3.94 -8.40
CA LEU A 478 32.21 2.78 -9.14
C LEU A 478 33.74 2.81 -9.35
N ARG A 479 34.26 3.96 -9.78
CA ARG A 479 35.69 4.14 -10.11
C ARG A 479 36.58 4.19 -8.86
N LEU A 480 36.17 4.94 -7.84
CA LEU A 480 37.02 5.25 -6.68
C LEU A 480 36.90 4.23 -5.55
N PHE A 481 35.78 3.51 -5.45
CA PHE A 481 35.54 2.60 -4.33
C PHE A 481 35.30 1.16 -4.78
N ILE A 482 34.28 0.91 -5.61
CA ILE A 482 33.82 -0.45 -5.91
C ILE A 482 34.87 -1.24 -6.69
N ARG A 483 35.36 -0.72 -7.82
CA ARG A 483 36.37 -1.41 -8.63
C ARG A 483 37.65 -1.70 -7.85
N PRO A 484 38.23 -0.74 -7.11
CA PRO A 484 39.39 -1.01 -6.26
C PRO A 484 39.13 -2.09 -5.20
N ASN A 485 38.01 -2.03 -4.47
CA ASN A 485 37.70 -2.98 -3.41
C ASN A 485 37.50 -4.40 -3.94
N VAL A 486 36.70 -4.56 -4.98
CA VAL A 486 36.48 -5.87 -5.61
C VAL A 486 37.78 -6.42 -6.17
N SER A 487 38.59 -5.59 -6.84
CA SER A 487 39.90 -6.01 -7.35
C SER A 487 40.85 -6.47 -6.24
N SER A 488 40.92 -5.70 -5.15
CA SER A 488 41.75 -6.02 -3.97
C SER A 488 41.31 -7.35 -3.33
N PHE A 489 40.00 -7.53 -3.16
CA PHE A 489 39.43 -8.77 -2.62
C PHE A 489 39.74 -9.99 -3.49
N LEU A 490 39.57 -9.87 -4.81
CA LEU A 490 39.90 -10.94 -5.76
C LEU A 490 41.41 -11.27 -5.79
N LEU A 491 42.27 -10.28 -5.59
CA LEU A 491 43.72 -10.49 -5.49
C LEU A 491 44.12 -11.21 -4.19
N GLY A 492 43.51 -10.84 -3.06
CA GLY A 492 43.79 -11.42 -1.75
C GLY A 492 43.30 -12.86 -1.59
N ASN A 493 42.18 -13.22 -2.23
CA ASN A 493 41.51 -14.51 -2.02
C ASN A 493 41.63 -15.50 -3.18
N ARG A 494 42.61 -15.36 -4.08
CA ARG A 494 42.78 -16.23 -5.28
C ARG A 494 42.83 -17.75 -5.01
N ARG A 495 43.03 -18.19 -3.76
CA ARG A 495 43.20 -19.61 -3.38
C ARG A 495 42.14 -20.13 -2.41
N MET A 496 41.15 -19.31 -2.04
CA MET A 496 40.09 -19.71 -1.12
C MET A 496 38.94 -20.32 -1.93
N ASP A 497 38.78 -21.64 -1.87
CA ASP A 497 37.69 -22.37 -2.53
C ASP A 497 36.50 -22.48 -1.56
N SER A 498 35.88 -21.34 -1.25
CA SER A 498 34.67 -21.29 -0.44
C SER A 498 33.45 -21.01 -1.32
N ASN A 499 32.28 -21.52 -0.91
CA ASN A 499 31.01 -21.25 -1.61
C ASN A 499 30.78 -19.74 -1.82
N PHE A 500 31.25 -18.91 -0.88
CA PHE A 500 31.22 -17.45 -1.00
C PHE A 500 32.04 -16.93 -2.20
N MET A 501 33.28 -17.41 -2.35
CA MET A 501 34.15 -17.01 -3.47
C MET A 501 33.56 -17.48 -4.80
N GLN A 502 33.01 -18.70 -4.86
CA GLN A 502 32.38 -19.22 -6.07
C GLN A 502 31.19 -18.37 -6.52
N ARG A 503 30.34 -17.90 -5.59
CA ARG A 503 29.21 -17.02 -5.92
C ARG A 503 29.67 -15.65 -6.45
N ILE A 504 30.69 -15.05 -5.82
CA ILE A 504 31.28 -13.79 -6.31
C ILE A 504 31.89 -13.99 -7.70
N HIS A 505 32.70 -15.03 -7.89
CA HIS A 505 33.32 -15.32 -9.17
C HIS A 505 32.31 -15.61 -10.27
N SER A 506 31.25 -16.36 -9.96
CA SER A 506 30.15 -16.63 -10.88
C SER A 506 29.48 -15.34 -11.34
N TYR A 507 29.14 -14.44 -10.40
CA TYR A 507 28.51 -13.16 -10.75
C TYR A 507 29.44 -12.25 -11.57
N ILE A 508 30.72 -12.13 -11.17
CA ILE A 508 31.70 -11.30 -11.87
C ILE A 508 32.02 -11.88 -13.26
N GLY A 509 32.09 -13.20 -13.38
CA GLY A 509 32.33 -13.91 -14.64
C GLY A 509 31.23 -13.65 -15.67
N LEU A 510 29.97 -13.50 -15.21
CA LEU A 510 28.86 -13.10 -16.06
C LEU A 510 28.93 -11.63 -16.51
N ARG A 511 29.62 -10.76 -15.75
CA ARG A 511 29.70 -9.32 -16.02
C ARG A 511 31.10 -8.73 -15.77
N PRO A 512 32.11 -9.14 -16.56
CA PRO A 512 33.49 -8.69 -16.32
C PRO A 512 33.67 -7.18 -16.51
N TYR A 513 32.91 -6.56 -17.42
CA TYR A 513 33.00 -5.13 -17.75
C TYR A 513 32.69 -4.19 -16.57
N LEU A 514 31.88 -4.63 -15.61
CA LEU A 514 31.55 -3.82 -14.43
C LEU A 514 32.78 -3.65 -13.52
N PHE A 515 33.59 -4.69 -13.39
CA PHE A 515 34.65 -4.78 -12.37
C PHE A 515 36.06 -4.67 -12.93
N GLN A 516 36.24 -4.63 -14.25
CA GLN A 516 37.54 -4.35 -14.86
C GLN A 516 37.99 -2.92 -14.60
N LYS A 517 39.26 -2.77 -14.21
CA LYS A 517 39.93 -1.48 -14.05
C LYS A 517 40.14 -0.89 -15.44
N ILE A 518 39.32 0.09 -15.83
CA ILE A 518 39.56 0.86 -17.05
C ILE A 518 40.89 1.61 -16.83
N VAL A 519 41.91 1.25 -17.60
CA VAL A 519 43.13 2.04 -17.71
C VAL A 519 42.73 3.30 -18.44
N TYR A 520 42.52 4.38 -17.69
CA TYR A 520 42.54 5.70 -18.30
C TYR A 520 43.99 5.92 -18.70
N GLU A 521 44.32 5.64 -19.96
CA GLU A 521 45.49 6.27 -20.57
C GLU A 521 45.38 7.76 -20.25
N GLU A 522 46.47 8.32 -19.75
CA GLU A 522 46.58 9.75 -19.52
C GLU A 522 46.09 10.46 -20.78
N CYS A 523 44.87 11.02 -20.73
CA CYS A 523 44.47 12.10 -21.60
C CYS A 523 45.37 13.27 -21.21
N ASN A 524 46.59 13.22 -21.75
CA ASN A 524 47.46 14.35 -21.88
C ASN A 524 46.63 15.50 -22.42
N SER A 525 46.68 16.58 -21.66
CA SER A 525 46.23 17.91 -22.00
C SER A 525 46.35 18.20 -23.51
N GLN A 526 45.25 18.02 -24.22
CA GLN A 526 44.92 18.77 -25.43
C GLN A 526 43.71 19.66 -25.14
N ASN A 527 43.78 20.41 -24.02
CA ASN A 527 43.09 21.68 -23.90
C ASN A 527 43.91 22.71 -24.70
N GLY A 528 43.74 22.67 -26.00
CA GLY A 528 44.35 23.60 -26.93
C GLY A 528 43.52 23.60 -28.20
N LEU A 529 42.32 24.21 -28.14
CA LEU A 529 41.52 24.77 -29.25
C LEU A 529 40.05 24.96 -28.83
N THR A 530 39.80 25.78 -27.80
CA THR A 530 38.55 26.54 -27.66
C THR A 530 38.88 27.85 -26.96
N GLY A 531 39.59 28.71 -27.68
CA GLY A 531 39.55 30.14 -27.44
C GLY A 531 38.25 30.69 -28.01
N GLN A 532 37.70 31.70 -27.32
CA GLN A 532 36.49 32.45 -27.63
C GLN A 532 35.20 31.77 -27.14
N TYR A 533 34.80 32.12 -25.92
CA TYR A 533 33.49 32.67 -25.54
C TYR A 533 33.30 32.47 -24.03
N ALA A 534 33.99 33.30 -23.25
CA ALA A 534 33.69 33.52 -21.83
C ALA A 534 34.23 34.90 -21.43
N GLU A 535 33.35 35.89 -21.46
CA GLU A 535 33.36 37.09 -20.60
C GLU A 535 32.20 38.00 -21.05
N ASN A 536 31.08 37.96 -20.32
CA ASN A 536 30.63 39.11 -19.54
C ASN A 536 29.22 38.89 -18.94
N ASP A 537 29.22 39.08 -17.63
CA ASP A 537 28.21 39.73 -16.80
C ASP A 537 26.98 38.96 -16.29
N LEU A 538 27.08 38.70 -14.98
CA LEU A 538 26.00 38.66 -14.00
C LEU A 538 25.07 39.87 -14.16
N HIS A 539 23.75 39.70 -14.00
CA HIS A 539 22.97 40.44 -12.98
C HIS A 539 21.48 40.01 -12.92
N SER A 540 21.07 39.67 -11.69
CA SER A 540 19.75 39.82 -11.06
C SER A 540 18.48 39.28 -11.73
N TRP A 541 17.88 38.28 -11.09
CA TRP A 541 16.45 37.98 -11.13
C TRP A 541 15.70 38.74 -10.04
N SER A 542 14.65 39.48 -10.41
CA SER A 542 13.49 39.71 -9.53
C SER A 542 12.21 39.98 -10.36
N SER A 543 11.21 39.14 -10.11
CA SER A 543 9.76 39.22 -10.33
C SER A 543 9.13 40.51 -10.87
N ASN A 544 8.19 40.38 -11.82
CA ASN A 544 6.75 40.58 -11.54
C ASN A 544 5.83 40.20 -12.71
N CYS A 545 4.62 39.81 -12.34
CA CYS A 545 3.53 39.26 -13.16
C CYS A 545 2.67 40.31 -13.88
N TYR A 546 1.90 39.80 -14.87
CA TYR A 546 0.54 40.17 -15.32
C TYR A 546 0.32 40.93 -16.66
N VAL A 547 -0.41 40.22 -17.55
CA VAL A 547 -1.67 40.59 -18.29
C VAL A 547 -1.64 41.04 -19.77
N ASN A 548 -2.29 40.18 -20.58
CA ASN A 548 -3.17 40.31 -21.77
C ASN A 548 -2.63 40.76 -23.14
N GLU A 549 -2.79 39.90 -24.17
CA GLU A 549 -3.77 39.94 -25.32
C GLU A 549 -3.46 41.08 -26.31
N SER A 550 -3.30 40.94 -27.63
CA SER A 550 -3.89 40.02 -28.61
C SER A 550 -3.05 39.95 -29.92
N ASP A 551 -3.45 39.02 -30.78
CA ASP A 551 -3.35 39.00 -32.26
C ASP A 551 -2.08 38.58 -33.02
N ASN A 552 -2.18 37.34 -33.51
CA ASN A 552 -2.05 36.91 -34.91
C ASN A 552 -0.72 37.05 -35.66
N GLY A 553 -0.20 35.88 -36.02
CA GLY A 553 0.29 35.62 -37.37
C GLY A 553 1.81 35.67 -37.54
N LEU A 554 2.48 34.55 -37.28
CA LEU A 554 3.34 33.89 -38.27
C LEU A 554 3.98 32.64 -37.68
N ILE A 555 3.62 31.53 -38.31
CA ILE A 555 4.25 30.22 -38.23
C ILE A 555 5.72 30.40 -38.62
N MET A 556 6.62 30.32 -37.64
CA MET A 556 8.02 29.95 -37.84
C MET A 556 8.41 29.01 -36.71
N ARG A 557 8.40 27.72 -37.02
CA ARG A 557 9.04 26.67 -36.24
C ARG A 557 10.52 27.04 -36.09
N LYS A 558 10.90 27.57 -34.93
CA LYS A 558 12.28 27.52 -34.45
C LYS A 558 12.41 26.24 -33.66
N GLU A 559 13.04 25.26 -34.29
CA GLU A 559 13.61 24.08 -33.67
C GLU A 559 14.60 24.52 -32.59
N SER A 560 14.15 24.56 -31.34
CA SER A 560 15.05 24.52 -30.19
C SER A 560 15.47 23.08 -29.99
N ASN A 561 16.58 22.72 -30.64
CA ASN A 561 17.39 21.55 -30.32
C ASN A 561 17.93 21.70 -28.88
N ASN A 562 17.10 21.33 -27.90
CA ASN A 562 17.54 20.84 -26.60
C ASN A 562 16.98 19.44 -26.45
N VAL A 563 17.51 18.53 -27.27
CA VAL A 563 17.43 17.09 -27.02
C VAL A 563 18.33 16.83 -25.82
N THR A 564 17.76 16.93 -24.62
CA THR A 564 18.21 16.13 -23.50
C THR A 564 18.14 14.68 -23.97
N LYS A 565 19.32 14.11 -24.29
CA LYS A 565 19.47 12.70 -24.62
C LYS A 565 18.90 11.88 -23.46
N ASN A 566 17.63 11.50 -23.57
CA ASN A 566 16.99 10.53 -22.69
C ASN A 566 17.54 9.17 -23.09
N TRP A 567 18.26 8.54 -22.16
CA TRP A 567 18.88 7.24 -22.35
C TRP A 567 17.79 6.18 -22.35
N THR A 568 17.56 5.58 -23.51
CA THR A 568 16.72 4.41 -23.62
C THR A 568 17.55 3.19 -23.96
N ASP A 569 17.42 2.19 -23.09
CA ASP A 569 17.87 0.78 -23.18
C ASP A 569 19.34 0.45 -23.52
N SER A 570 20.23 1.41 -23.81
CA SER A 570 21.67 1.18 -23.78
C SER A 570 22.19 1.43 -22.37
N CYS A 571 22.29 0.36 -21.59
CA CYS A 571 23.02 0.35 -20.32
C CYS A 571 24.37 1.08 -20.46
N ILE A 572 24.70 1.81 -19.39
CA ILE A 572 25.81 2.75 -19.15
C ILE A 572 27.23 2.16 -19.33
N PHE A 573 27.36 1.01 -19.98
CA PHE A 573 28.63 0.33 -20.20
C PHE A 573 28.65 -0.35 -21.58
N MET A 574 28.88 0.44 -22.63
CA MET A 574 29.65 0.02 -23.80
C MET A 574 30.93 0.83 -23.84
#